data_AF-A0A821Z914-F1
#
_entry.id   AF-A0A821Z914-F1
#
_cell.length_a   1.000
_cell.length_b   1.000
_cell.length_c   1.000
_cell.angle_alpha   90.00
_cell.angle_beta   90.00
_cell.angle_gamma   90.00
#
_symmetry.space_group_name_H-M   'P 1'
#
loop_
_entity.id
_entity.type
_entity.pdbx_description
1 polymer ?
#
loop_
_entity_poly.entity_id
_entity_poly.type
_entity_poly.pdbx_seq_one_letter_code
_entity_poly.pdbx_strand_id
1 'polypeptide(L)'
;INSFGLQTVVAPLSSTSNLLVRPNVIPTDYQQIPMELWSEQYVRDFIFDKKLDTMILLTENMNGSELYELWELCQIPQERWPMFDRLSKELEQRYKQTLPISVYVRFLHQISKHFNVSSVL
;
A
#
# COMPACT_ATOMS: atom_id res chain seq x y z
N ILE A 1 54.88 -54.75 -14.68
CA ILE A 1 54.16 -55.26 -13.48
C ILE A 1 53.90 -54.05 -12.59
N ASN A 2 52.63 -53.64 -12.47
CA ASN A 2 51.91 -53.18 -11.27
C ASN A 2 52.78 -52.72 -10.07
N SER A 3 52.56 -51.60 -9.36
CA SER A 3 51.30 -50.92 -9.06
C SER A 3 51.49 -49.78 -8.01
N PHE A 4 50.52 -48.84 -7.99
CA PHE A 4 49.96 -48.04 -6.88
C PHE A 4 50.75 -46.96 -6.09
N GLY A 5 50.16 -45.74 -6.05
CA GLY A 5 50.39 -44.76 -4.98
C GLY A 5 49.85 -43.33 -5.25
N LEU A 6 48.57 -43.09 -4.92
CA LEU A 6 47.95 -41.80 -4.53
C LEU A 6 47.90 -40.64 -5.57
N GLN A 7 46.79 -40.54 -6.30
CA GLN A 7 46.35 -39.29 -6.91
C GLN A 7 45.42 -38.54 -5.94
N THR A 8 45.87 -37.39 -5.43
CA THR A 8 45.00 -36.42 -4.77
C THR A 8 44.34 -35.58 -5.85
N VAL A 9 43.08 -35.90 -6.17
CA VAL A 9 42.25 -35.07 -7.05
C VAL A 9 41.87 -33.81 -6.27
N VAL A 10 42.51 -32.69 -6.60
CA VAL A 10 42.06 -31.36 -6.15
C VAL A 10 40.81 -31.04 -6.96
N ALA A 11 39.63 -31.33 -6.41
CA ALA A 11 38.39 -30.84 -6.96
C ALA A 11 38.29 -29.33 -6.72
N PRO A 12 38.03 -28.49 -7.74
CA PRO A 12 37.69 -27.09 -7.49
C PRO A 12 36.32 -27.04 -6.80
N LEU A 13 36.27 -26.43 -5.60
CA LEU A 13 35.05 -26.08 -4.87
C LEU A 13 34.22 -25.10 -5.70
N SER A 14 33.44 -25.64 -6.65
CA SER A 14 32.46 -24.89 -7.43
C SER A 14 31.08 -25.31 -6.97
N SER A 15 30.63 -24.77 -5.84
CA SER A 15 29.21 -24.75 -5.43
C SER A 15 29.05 -23.92 -4.15
N THR A 16 29.41 -22.64 -4.20
CA THR A 16 28.64 -21.67 -3.41
C THR A 16 27.44 -21.34 -4.26
N SER A 17 26.31 -21.96 -3.92
CA SER A 17 24.98 -21.50 -4.31
C SER A 17 24.89 -20.02 -3.94
N ASN A 18 25.17 -19.15 -4.91
CA ASN A 18 24.69 -17.78 -4.88
C ASN A 18 23.17 -17.88 -5.02
N LEU A 19 22.50 -18.16 -3.90
CA LEU A 19 21.17 -17.63 -3.66
C LEU A 19 21.35 -16.12 -3.74
N LEU A 20 21.27 -15.60 -4.97
CA LEU A 20 20.91 -14.23 -5.27
C LEU A 20 19.55 -14.04 -4.62
N VAL A 21 19.57 -13.70 -3.32
CA VAL A 21 18.50 -12.97 -2.67
C VAL A 21 18.39 -11.71 -3.50
N ARG A 22 17.52 -11.75 -4.52
CA ARG A 22 17.11 -10.53 -5.21
C ARG A 22 16.71 -9.59 -4.09
N PRO A 23 17.32 -8.41 -3.94
CA PRO A 23 16.82 -7.45 -2.99
C PRO A 23 15.33 -7.31 -3.33
N ASN A 24 14.49 -7.50 -2.32
CA ASN A 24 13.06 -7.30 -2.44
C ASN A 24 12.90 -5.81 -2.75
N VAL A 25 12.93 -5.44 -4.04
CA VAL A 25 12.83 -4.05 -4.49
C VAL A 25 11.38 -3.70 -4.24
N ILE A 26 11.11 -3.17 -3.05
CA ILE A 26 9.82 -2.57 -2.75
C ILE A 26 9.67 -1.41 -3.76
N PRO A 27 8.68 -1.45 -4.66
CA PRO A 27 8.57 -0.44 -5.71
C PRO A 27 8.50 0.94 -5.07
N THR A 28 9.37 1.86 -5.47
CA THR A 28 9.47 3.18 -4.81
C THR A 28 8.26 4.07 -5.10
N ASP A 29 7.44 3.66 -6.07
CA ASP A 29 6.24 4.35 -6.52
C ASP A 29 5.00 3.50 -6.21
N TYR A 30 4.17 3.99 -5.30
CA TYR A 30 2.93 3.31 -4.90
C TYR A 30 1.95 3.13 -6.07
N GLN A 31 2.05 3.94 -7.12
CA GLN A 31 1.13 3.90 -8.27
C GLN A 31 1.23 2.58 -9.06
N GLN A 32 2.35 1.85 -8.91
CA GLN A 32 2.59 0.58 -9.59
C GLN A 32 2.21 -0.63 -8.71
N ILE A 33 1.79 -0.40 -7.48
CA ILE A 33 1.47 -1.42 -6.50
C ILE A 33 -0.06 -1.46 -6.33
N PRO A 34 -0.69 -2.65 -6.36
CA PRO A 34 -2.10 -2.79 -5.97
C PRO A 34 -2.35 -2.17 -4.59
N MET A 35 -3.46 -1.42 -4.43
CA MET A 35 -3.74 -0.68 -3.19
C MET A 35 -3.75 -1.61 -1.98
N GLU A 36 -4.24 -2.84 -2.12
CA GLU A 36 -4.31 -3.85 -1.06
C GLU A 36 -2.93 -4.23 -0.49
N LEU A 37 -1.85 -3.92 -1.22
CA LEU A 37 -0.47 -4.15 -0.80
C LEU A 37 0.23 -2.87 -0.33
N TRP A 38 -0.50 -1.74 -0.23
CA TRP A 38 0.09 -0.50 0.23
C TRP A 38 0.41 -0.54 1.72
N SER A 39 1.64 -0.15 2.03
CA SER A 39 2.02 0.20 3.40
C SER A 39 1.36 1.51 3.82
N GLU A 40 1.37 1.79 5.12
CA GLU A 40 0.96 3.08 5.67
C GLU A 40 1.70 4.27 5.01
N GLN A 41 2.96 4.07 4.62
CA GLN A 41 3.73 5.12 3.94
C GLN A 41 3.14 5.43 2.57
N TYR A 42 2.77 4.40 1.79
CA TYR A 42 2.16 4.60 0.48
C TYR A 42 0.77 5.21 0.56
N VAL A 43 0.00 4.90 1.61
CA VAL A 43 -1.26 5.61 1.89
C VAL A 43 -0.99 7.09 2.14
N ARG A 44 0.00 7.44 2.98
CA ARG A 44 0.38 8.85 3.20
C ARG A 44 0.80 9.53 1.90
N ASP A 45 1.68 8.90 1.13
CA ASP A 45 2.16 9.42 -0.15
C ASP A 45 1.00 9.68 -1.13
N PHE A 46 0.03 8.77 -1.21
CA PHE A 46 -1.18 8.95 -2.00
C PHE A 46 -2.02 10.14 -1.53
N ILE A 47 -2.26 10.25 -0.23
CA ILE A 47 -3.07 11.35 0.34
C ILE A 47 -2.42 12.71 0.06
N PHE A 48 -1.10 12.81 0.20
CA PHE A 48 -0.34 14.02 -0.14
C PHE A 48 -0.37 14.32 -1.65
N ASP A 49 -0.07 13.34 -2.51
CA ASP A 49 -0.06 13.51 -3.97
C ASP A 49 -1.42 13.99 -4.49
N LYS A 50 -2.52 13.46 -3.93
CA LYS A 50 -3.89 13.81 -4.33
C LYS A 50 -4.45 15.06 -3.65
N LYS A 51 -3.66 15.76 -2.83
CA LYS A 51 -4.07 16.98 -2.08
C LYS A 51 -5.32 16.71 -1.24
N LEU A 52 -5.25 15.64 -0.47
CA LEU A 52 -6.27 15.17 0.47
C LEU A 52 -5.82 15.41 1.92
N ASP A 53 -5.03 16.45 2.18
CA ASP A 53 -4.31 16.66 3.44
C ASP A 53 -5.21 16.56 4.68
N THR A 54 -6.46 17.02 4.62
CA THR A 54 -7.41 16.89 5.73
C THR A 54 -7.73 15.43 6.10
N MET A 55 -7.68 14.51 5.14
CA MET A 55 -7.88 13.09 5.37
C MET A 55 -6.68 12.42 6.03
N ILE A 56 -5.48 13.02 5.98
CA ILE A 56 -4.27 12.37 6.52
C ILE A 56 -4.40 12.06 8.01
N LEU A 57 -5.07 12.93 8.77
CA LEU A 57 -5.28 12.77 10.21
C LEU A 57 -6.24 11.61 10.54
N LEU A 58 -7.07 11.21 9.57
CA LEU A 58 -8.00 10.10 9.69
C LEU A 58 -7.39 8.79 9.16
N THR A 59 -6.39 8.88 8.28
CA THR A 59 -5.79 7.73 7.60
C THR A 59 -4.30 7.52 7.94
N GLU A 60 -3.77 8.21 8.95
CA GLU A 60 -2.32 8.24 9.25
C GLU A 60 -1.72 6.86 9.54
N ASN A 61 -2.52 5.98 10.13
CA ASN A 61 -2.14 4.62 10.54
C ASN A 61 -2.87 3.56 9.70
N MET A 62 -3.46 3.94 8.57
CA MET A 62 -4.13 3.00 7.68
C MET A 62 -3.15 2.45 6.65
N ASN A 63 -3.13 1.14 6.47
CA ASN A 63 -2.60 0.49 5.28
C ASN A 63 -3.64 0.51 4.14
N GLY A 64 -3.25 0.04 2.96
CA GLY A 64 -4.12 0.11 1.80
C GLY A 64 -5.37 -0.77 1.86
N SER A 65 -5.33 -1.92 2.53
CA SER A 65 -6.51 -2.76 2.75
C SER A 65 -7.52 -2.05 3.66
N GLU A 66 -7.06 -1.40 4.72
CA GLU A 66 -7.94 -0.63 5.62
C GLU A 66 -8.54 0.59 4.91
N LEU A 67 -7.74 1.25 4.06
CA LEU A 67 -8.21 2.37 3.22
C LEU A 67 -9.28 1.90 2.22
N TYR A 68 -9.11 0.70 1.65
CA TYR A 68 -10.08 0.08 0.76
C TYR A 68 -11.39 -0.22 1.48
N GLU A 69 -11.34 -0.88 2.64
CA GLU A 69 -12.54 -1.18 3.44
C GLU A 69 -13.31 0.10 3.81
N LEU A 70 -12.60 1.17 4.19
CA LEU A 70 -13.21 2.47 4.44
C LEU A 70 -13.94 3.01 3.20
N TRP A 71 -13.32 2.89 2.02
CA TRP A 71 -13.92 3.32 0.77
C TRP A 71 -15.15 2.47 0.41
N GLU A 72 -15.09 1.15 0.57
CA GLU A 72 -16.22 0.24 0.32
C GLU A 72 -17.43 0.61 1.19
N LEU A 73 -17.22 0.88 2.48
CA LEU A 73 -18.28 1.35 3.37
C LEU A 73 -18.91 2.67 2.87
N CYS A 74 -18.09 3.57 2.31
CA CYS A 74 -18.59 4.82 1.73
C CYS A 74 -19.35 4.63 0.40
N GLN A 75 -19.19 3.49 -0.27
CA GLN A 75 -19.94 3.18 -1.50
C GLN A 75 -21.36 2.67 -1.23
N ILE A 76 -21.62 2.13 -0.04
CA ILE A 76 -22.97 1.70 0.36
C ILE A 76 -23.89 2.93 0.39
N PRO A 77 -24.96 2.99 -0.42
CA PRO A 77 -25.79 4.20 -0.54
C PRO A 77 -26.37 4.70 0.78
N GLN A 78 -26.72 3.79 1.69
CA GLN A 78 -27.26 4.15 3.02
C GLN A 78 -26.17 4.64 3.99
N GLU A 79 -24.91 4.26 3.82
CA GLU A 79 -23.81 4.59 4.76
C GLU A 79 -22.97 5.77 4.30
N ARG A 80 -23.03 6.18 3.03
CA ARG A 80 -22.19 7.27 2.48
C ARG A 80 -22.24 8.55 3.31
N TRP A 81 -23.44 9.08 3.59
CA TRP A 81 -23.58 10.31 4.37
C TRP A 81 -23.35 10.11 5.87
N PRO A 82 -23.86 9.03 6.50
CA PRO A 82 -23.49 8.70 7.87
C PRO A 82 -21.97 8.56 8.09
N MET A 83 -21.24 8.03 7.11
CA MET A 83 -19.78 7.91 7.20
C MET A 83 -19.10 9.27 7.12
N PHE A 84 -19.55 10.16 6.22
CA PHE A 84 -19.10 11.55 6.21
C PHE A 84 -19.29 12.22 7.57
N ASP A 85 -20.46 12.07 8.20
CA ASP A 85 -20.73 12.65 9.51
C ASP A 85 -19.84 12.07 10.61
N ARG A 86 -19.59 10.75 10.59
CA ARG A 86 -18.69 10.09 11.55
C ARG A 86 -17.26 10.59 11.42
N LEU A 87 -16.72 10.62 10.20
CA LEU A 87 -15.38 11.11 9.91
C LEU A 87 -15.22 12.60 10.25
N SER A 88 -16.23 13.40 9.94
CA SER A 88 -16.25 14.83 10.27
C SER A 88 -16.23 15.05 11.78
N LYS A 89 -17.06 14.30 12.54
CA LYS A 89 -17.08 14.37 14.00
C LYS A 89 -15.77 13.89 14.62
N GLU A 90 -15.19 12.82 14.12
CA GLU A 90 -13.89 12.33 14.60
C GLU A 90 -12.80 13.38 14.41
N LEU A 91 -12.76 14.00 13.23
CA LEU A 91 -11.81 15.04 12.90
C LEU A 91 -11.99 16.28 13.79
N GLU A 92 -13.23 16.69 14.03
CA GLU A 92 -13.56 17.83 14.89
C GLU A 92 -13.20 17.55 16.34
N GLN A 93 -13.55 16.36 16.86
CA GLN A 93 -13.34 16.02 18.26
C GLN A 93 -11.86 15.89 18.60
N ARG A 94 -11.09 15.15 17.79
CA ARG A 94 -9.69 14.82 18.04
C ARG A 94 -8.73 15.92 17.61
N TYR A 95 -8.98 16.54 16.46
CA TYR A 95 -8.02 17.44 15.82
C TYR A 95 -8.49 18.89 15.70
N LYS A 96 -9.72 19.20 16.13
CA LYS A 96 -10.33 20.55 16.01
C LYS A 96 -10.34 21.06 14.57
N GLN A 97 -10.48 20.15 13.61
CA GLN A 97 -10.57 20.46 12.19
C GLN A 97 -11.93 20.05 11.63
N THR A 98 -12.38 20.78 10.62
CA THR A 98 -13.62 20.47 9.89
C THR A 98 -13.26 19.72 8.61
N LEU A 99 -14.00 18.67 8.28
CA LEU A 99 -13.85 17.96 7.01
C LEU A 99 -14.73 18.64 5.95
N PRO A 100 -14.15 19.33 4.95
CA PRO A 100 -14.95 19.92 3.89
C PRO A 100 -15.58 18.81 3.03
N ILE A 101 -16.86 18.92 2.73
CA ILE A 101 -17.57 17.98 1.85
C ILE A 101 -16.86 17.79 0.50
N SER A 102 -16.24 18.85 -0.03
CA SER A 102 -15.46 18.79 -1.27
C SER A 102 -14.21 17.90 -1.15
N VAL A 103 -13.57 17.84 0.02
CA VAL A 103 -12.42 16.97 0.27
C VAL A 103 -12.88 15.53 0.38
N TYR A 104 -13.99 15.28 1.09
CA TYR A 104 -14.59 13.95 1.19
C TYR A 104 -14.99 13.39 -0.19
N VAL A 105 -15.68 14.17 -1.02
CA VAL A 105 -16.05 13.76 -2.39
C VAL A 105 -14.80 13.52 -3.24
N ARG A 106 -13.77 14.37 -3.12
CA ARG A 106 -12.50 14.18 -3.83
C ARG A 106 -11.82 12.88 -3.39
N PHE A 107 -11.79 12.58 -2.11
CA PHE A 107 -11.24 11.35 -1.55
C PHE A 107 -11.87 10.12 -2.19
N LEU A 108 -13.21 10.04 -2.18
CA LEU A 108 -13.94 8.90 -2.79
C LEU A 108 -13.63 8.75 -4.28
N HIS A 109 -13.54 9.87 -5.00
CA HIS A 109 -13.25 9.89 -6.43
C HIS A 109 -11.84 9.43 -6.76
N GLN A 110 -10.84 9.87 -5.99
CA GLN A 110 -9.44 9.50 -6.23
C GLN A 110 -9.20 8.02 -5.94
N ILE A 111 -9.81 7.50 -4.88
CA ILE A 111 -9.74 6.08 -4.57
C ILE A 111 -10.44 5.25 -5.65
N SER A 112 -11.65 5.63 -6.07
CA SER A 112 -12.38 4.94 -7.15
C SER A 112 -11.60 4.92 -8.47
N LYS A 113 -10.89 6.01 -8.82
CA LYS A 113 -10.02 6.04 -10.00
C LYS A 113 -8.88 5.05 -9.91
N HIS A 114 -8.34 4.85 -8.72
CA HIS A 114 -7.26 3.89 -8.52
C HIS A 114 -7.78 2.45 -8.63
N PHE A 115 -8.99 2.17 -8.14
CA PHE A 115 -9.64 0.85 -8.27
C PHE A 115 -10.11 0.50 -9.68
N ASN A 116 -10.72 1.44 -10.40
CA ASN A 116 -11.27 1.19 -11.73
C ASN A 116 -10.21 0.93 -12.81
N VAL A 117 -8.91 1.11 -12.51
CA VAL A 117 -7.82 0.68 -13.40
C VAL A 117 -7.53 -0.83 -13.25
N SER A 118 -7.94 -1.45 -12.13
CA SER A 118 -7.67 -2.86 -11.84
C SER A 118 -8.84 -3.81 -12.14
N SER A 119 -10.03 -3.29 -12.48
CA SER A 119 -11.24 -4.10 -12.78
C SER A 119 -11.46 -4.40 -14.28
N VAL A 120 -10.44 -4.16 -15.11
CA VAL A 120 -10.44 -4.51 -16.54
C VAL A 120 -9.24 -5.41 -16.85
N LEU A 121 -9.19 -6.61 -16.26
CA LEU A 121 -8.44 -7.76 -16.75
C LEU A 121 -9.15 -9.06 -16.38
#